data_AF-A0A843DPX0-F1
#
_entry.id   AF-A0A843DPX0-F1
#
_cell.length_a   1.000
_cell.length_b   1.000
_cell.length_c   1.000
_cell.angle_alpha   90.00
_cell.angle_beta   90.00
_cell.angle_gamma   90.00
#
_symmetry.space_group_name_H-M   'P 1'
#
loop_
_entity.id
_entity.type
_entity.pdbx_description
1 polymer ?
#
loop_
_entity_poly.entity_id
_entity_poly.type
_entity_poly.pdbx_seq_one_letter_code
_entity_poly.pdbx_strand_id
1 'polypeptide(L)'
;MTQAKTVHDPVHGSIKVDGPFLELLNRHEMQRLRGVKQLGFANLVFPGANHTRFEHCLGAYHLGGQMADAISLSKEDSDEVRAAGLLHDICHAPYSHTLEGIMEEVTGLDHMELARNLVFGKIRTFRERDRDLFDGEETMAEVMEAEGIDPQAVCDLIAYPETTKRESDLLTFER
;
A
#
# COMPACT_ATOMS: atom_id res chain seq x y z
N MET A 1 -15.78 4.48 -22.15
CA MET A 1 -16.37 4.47 -20.79
C MET A 1 -15.28 3.97 -19.88
N THR A 2 -14.81 4.79 -18.94
CA THR A 2 -13.80 4.39 -17.95
C THR A 2 -14.39 3.26 -17.12
N GLN A 3 -13.66 2.14 -17.00
CA GLN A 3 -14.12 0.97 -16.27
C GLN A 3 -14.20 1.33 -14.77
N ALA A 4 -15.30 0.95 -14.12
CA ALA A 4 -15.50 1.15 -12.69
C ALA A 4 -15.90 -0.17 -12.04
N LYS A 5 -15.43 -0.40 -10.82
CA LYS A 5 -15.76 -1.56 -10.01
C LYS A 5 -16.30 -1.11 -8.66
N THR A 6 -17.28 -1.83 -8.15
CA THR A 6 -17.74 -1.67 -6.76
C THR A 6 -17.24 -2.86 -5.96
N VAL A 7 -16.56 -2.57 -4.85
CA VAL A 7 -16.10 -3.57 -3.89
C VAL A 7 -16.92 -3.40 -2.61
N HIS A 8 -17.48 -4.49 -2.10
CA HIS A 8 -18.19 -4.47 -0.83
C HIS A 8 -17.22 -4.69 0.32
N ASP A 9 -17.18 -3.74 1.23
CA ASP A 9 -16.35 -3.70 2.42
C ASP A 9 -17.25 -3.68 3.67
N PRO A 10 -17.01 -4.55 4.67
CA PRO A 10 -17.87 -4.64 5.85
C PRO A 10 -17.81 -3.40 6.76
N VAL A 11 -16.80 -2.54 6.65
CA VAL A 11 -16.62 -1.35 7.49
C VAL A 11 -17.22 -0.11 6.82
N HIS A 12 -16.98 0.07 5.53
CA HIS A 12 -17.33 1.27 4.76
C HIS A 12 -18.50 1.07 3.78
N GLY A 13 -19.02 -0.16 3.64
CA GLY A 13 -20.15 -0.47 2.77
C GLY A 13 -19.71 -0.74 1.33
N SER A 14 -20.06 0.14 0.39
CA SER A 14 -19.72 -0.05 -1.04
C SER A 14 -18.69 0.98 -1.48
N ILE A 15 -17.49 0.51 -1.80
CA ILE A 15 -16.38 1.34 -2.27
C ILE A 15 -16.33 1.26 -3.79
N LYS A 16 -16.55 2.39 -4.47
CA LYS A 16 -16.37 2.51 -5.91
C LYS A 16 -14.90 2.82 -6.21
N VAL A 17 -14.33 2.11 -7.16
CA VAL A 17 -12.96 2.29 -7.65
C VAL A 17 -13.00 2.37 -9.19
N ASP A 18 -12.41 3.40 -9.76
CA ASP A 18 -12.36 3.64 -11.21
C ASP A 18 -11.03 4.28 -11.64
N GLY A 19 -10.85 4.40 -12.96
CA GLY A 19 -9.68 5.06 -13.56
C GLY A 19 -8.33 4.47 -13.12
N PRO A 20 -7.29 5.29 -12.86
CA PRO A 20 -5.97 4.80 -12.45
C PRO A 20 -6.01 3.93 -11.21
N PHE A 21 -6.91 4.22 -10.27
CA PHE A 21 -6.99 3.47 -9.01
C PHE A 21 -7.46 2.03 -9.23
N LEU A 22 -8.36 1.81 -10.19
CA LEU A 22 -8.80 0.45 -10.51
C LEU A 22 -7.68 -0.35 -11.17
N GLU A 23 -6.87 0.31 -12.00
CA GLU A 23 -5.69 -0.29 -12.62
C GLU A 23 -4.65 -0.67 -11.56
N LEU A 24 -4.27 0.28 -10.70
CA LEU A 24 -3.40 0.04 -9.54
C LEU A 24 -3.93 -1.09 -8.66
N LEU A 25 -5.23 -1.08 -8.34
CA LEU A 25 -5.86 -2.11 -7.51
C LEU A 25 -5.75 -3.50 -8.14
N ASN A 26 -5.87 -3.62 -9.46
CA ASN A 26 -5.82 -4.90 -10.18
C ASN A 26 -4.40 -5.44 -10.37
N ARG A 27 -3.36 -4.62 -10.16
CA ARG A 27 -1.98 -5.05 -10.30
C ARG A 27 -1.63 -6.18 -9.34
N HIS A 28 -0.71 -7.05 -9.77
CA HIS A 28 -0.31 -8.23 -9.01
C HIS A 28 0.30 -7.86 -7.66
N GLU A 29 0.98 -6.70 -7.57
CA GLU A 29 1.54 -6.16 -6.34
C GLU A 29 0.44 -5.92 -5.30
N MET A 30 -0.68 -5.32 -5.70
CA MET A 30 -1.84 -5.09 -4.84
C MET A 30 -2.58 -6.40 -4.53
N GLN A 31 -2.83 -7.24 -5.53
CA GLN A 31 -3.56 -8.50 -5.34
C GLN A 31 -2.85 -9.46 -4.38
N ARG A 32 -1.52 -9.44 -4.32
CA ARG A 32 -0.73 -10.19 -3.33
C ARG A 32 -1.15 -9.90 -1.89
N LEU A 33 -1.54 -8.66 -1.57
CA LEU A 33 -1.92 -8.25 -0.22
C LEU A 33 -3.17 -8.98 0.32
N ARG A 34 -3.96 -9.61 -0.55
CA ARG A 34 -5.07 -10.50 -0.12
C ARG A 34 -4.58 -11.71 0.67
N GLY A 35 -3.32 -12.11 0.50
CA GLY A 35 -2.67 -13.17 1.27
C GLY A 35 -1.96 -12.68 2.53
N VAL A 36 -1.92 -11.37 2.78
CA VAL A 36 -1.15 -10.78 3.89
C VAL A 36 -2.12 -10.26 4.95
N LYS A 37 -2.12 -10.88 6.13
CA LYS A 37 -2.95 -10.43 7.27
C LYS A 37 -2.43 -9.10 7.82
N GLN A 38 -3.36 -8.21 8.18
CA GLN A 38 -3.04 -6.92 8.77
C GLN A 38 -2.32 -7.09 10.12
N LEU A 39 -2.86 -7.96 10.98
CA LEU A 39 -2.42 -8.08 12.38
C LEU A 39 -1.57 -9.34 12.65
N GLY A 40 -0.85 -9.85 11.64
CA GLY A 40 0.04 -11.00 11.79
C GLY A 40 -0.64 -12.22 12.43
N PHE A 41 -0.18 -12.61 13.62
CA PHE A 41 -0.69 -13.76 14.39
C PHE A 41 -1.86 -13.45 15.33
N ALA A 42 -2.39 -12.22 15.34
CA ALA A 42 -3.49 -11.84 16.24
C ALA A 42 -4.71 -12.76 16.10
N ASN A 43 -4.93 -13.34 14.92
CA ASN A 43 -6.01 -14.29 14.67
C ASN A 43 -5.94 -15.56 15.52
N LEU A 44 -4.78 -15.90 16.09
CA LEU A 44 -4.61 -17.04 17.01
C LEU A 44 -5.23 -16.78 18.39
N VAL A 45 -5.36 -15.51 18.77
CA VAL A 45 -5.99 -15.06 20.03
C VAL A 45 -7.40 -14.54 19.77
N PHE A 46 -7.59 -13.81 18.65
CA PHE A 46 -8.84 -13.20 18.23
C PHE A 46 -9.28 -13.78 16.89
N PRO A 47 -10.07 -14.87 16.87
CA PRO A 47 -10.40 -15.60 15.63
C PRO A 47 -11.05 -14.76 14.51
N GLY A 48 -11.63 -13.59 14.84
CA GLY A 48 -12.18 -12.63 13.88
C GLY A 48 -11.17 -11.71 13.20
N ALA A 49 -9.92 -11.64 13.68
CA ALA A 49 -8.87 -10.77 13.15
C ALA A 49 -8.22 -11.35 11.87
N ASN A 50 -9.03 -11.63 10.84
CA ASN A 50 -8.59 -12.21 9.57
C ASN A 50 -8.43 -11.20 8.44
N HIS A 51 -8.71 -9.91 8.70
CA HIS A 51 -8.59 -8.87 7.69
C HIS A 51 -7.14 -8.76 7.20
N THR A 52 -7.03 -8.39 5.94
CA THR A 52 -5.85 -8.38 5.09
C THR A 52 -5.39 -6.95 4.86
N ARG A 53 -4.13 -6.78 4.45
CA ARG A 53 -3.62 -5.47 4.04
C ARG A 53 -4.35 -4.93 2.82
N PHE A 54 -4.89 -5.81 1.97
CA PHE A 54 -5.67 -5.39 0.81
C PHE A 54 -6.92 -4.59 1.21
N GLU A 55 -7.72 -5.09 2.15
CA GLU A 55 -8.94 -4.37 2.57
C GLU A 55 -8.62 -3.11 3.38
N HIS A 56 -7.51 -3.13 4.15
CA HIS A 56 -6.98 -1.93 4.81
C HIS A 56 -6.59 -0.84 3.81
N CYS A 57 -5.77 -1.15 2.80
CA CYS A 57 -5.41 -0.22 1.73
C CYS A 57 -6.64 0.34 0.99
N LEU A 58 -7.62 -0.52 0.70
CA LEU A 58 -8.85 -0.11 0.02
C LEU A 58 -9.69 0.83 0.90
N GLY A 59 -9.77 0.58 2.20
CA GLY A 59 -10.41 1.46 3.18
C GLY A 59 -9.68 2.80 3.31
N ALA A 60 -8.34 2.78 3.35
CA ALA A 60 -7.51 3.98 3.39
C ALA A 60 -7.67 4.85 2.13
N TYR A 61 -7.67 4.24 0.94
CA TYR A 61 -8.04 4.89 -0.32
C TYR A 61 -9.40 5.59 -0.22
N HIS A 62 -10.42 4.87 0.29
CA HIS A 62 -11.78 5.38 0.37
C HIS A 62 -11.90 6.57 1.33
N LEU A 63 -11.37 6.44 2.55
CA LEU A 63 -11.41 7.49 3.55
C LEU A 63 -10.54 8.69 3.15
N GLY A 64 -9.35 8.45 2.59
CA GLY A 64 -8.49 9.51 2.07
C GLY A 64 -9.19 10.34 1.00
N GLY A 65 -9.90 9.68 0.08
CA GLY A 65 -10.75 10.35 -0.91
C GLY A 65 -11.87 11.18 -0.28
N GLN A 66 -12.59 10.64 0.71
CA GLN A 66 -13.64 11.38 1.40
C GLN A 66 -13.11 12.60 2.15
N MET A 67 -11.95 12.48 2.79
CA MET A 67 -11.29 13.59 3.49
C MET A 67 -10.84 14.67 2.51
N ALA A 68 -10.22 14.28 1.38
CA ALA A 68 -9.82 15.18 0.31
C ALA A 68 -11.02 15.97 -0.26
N ASP A 69 -12.14 15.29 -0.51
CA ASP A 69 -13.38 15.92 -0.97
C ASP A 69 -13.94 16.88 0.09
N ALA A 70 -13.92 16.49 1.37
CA ALA A 70 -14.46 17.29 2.48
C ALA A 70 -13.71 18.61 2.69
N ILE A 71 -12.41 18.63 2.43
CA ILE A 71 -11.59 19.85 2.50
C ILE A 71 -11.40 20.53 1.15
N SER A 72 -12.06 20.04 0.09
CA SER A 72 -12.02 20.58 -1.27
C SER A 72 -10.59 20.70 -1.83
N LEU A 73 -9.80 19.63 -1.68
CA LEU A 73 -8.50 19.52 -2.37
C LEU A 73 -8.67 19.65 -3.89
N SER A 74 -7.60 20.06 -4.56
CA SER A 74 -7.52 19.98 -6.02
C SER A 74 -7.71 18.52 -6.47
N LYS A 75 -8.08 18.32 -7.74
CA LYS A 75 -8.21 16.96 -8.26
C LYS A 75 -6.87 16.23 -8.17
N GLU A 76 -5.80 16.93 -8.50
CA GLU A 76 -4.43 16.46 -8.47
C GLU A 76 -4.03 15.98 -7.06
N ASP A 77 -4.13 16.84 -6.04
CA ASP A 77 -3.79 16.50 -4.65
C ASP A 77 -4.71 15.39 -4.12
N SER A 78 -6.00 15.41 -4.49
CA SER A 78 -6.94 14.38 -4.09
C SER A 78 -6.59 13.01 -4.67
N ASP A 79 -6.09 12.98 -5.91
CA ASP A 79 -5.71 11.74 -6.57
C ASP A 79 -4.39 11.20 -6.00
N GLU A 80 -3.45 12.08 -5.64
CA GLU A 80 -2.23 11.71 -4.92
C GLU A 80 -2.53 11.13 -3.53
N VAL A 81 -3.43 11.75 -2.76
CA VAL A 81 -3.86 11.22 -1.44
C VAL A 81 -4.52 9.84 -1.57
N ARG A 82 -5.39 9.67 -2.58
CA ARG A 82 -6.03 8.38 -2.88
C ARG A 82 -5.00 7.32 -3.25
N ALA A 83 -4.04 7.65 -4.11
CA ALA A 83 -2.96 6.75 -4.51
C ALA A 83 -2.07 6.39 -3.32
N ALA A 84 -1.69 7.37 -2.48
CA ALA A 84 -0.93 7.13 -1.26
C ALA A 84 -1.68 6.20 -0.30
N GLY A 85 -2.97 6.46 -0.04
CA GLY A 85 -3.80 5.59 0.79
C GLY A 85 -3.87 4.15 0.26
N LEU A 86 -3.95 3.98 -1.06
CA LEU A 86 -3.99 2.66 -1.70
C LEU A 86 -2.64 1.93 -1.59
N LEU A 87 -1.52 2.64 -1.72
CA LEU A 87 -0.19 2.06 -1.88
C LEU A 87 0.68 2.08 -0.60
N HIS A 88 0.30 2.78 0.47
CA HIS A 88 1.17 2.97 1.64
C HIS A 88 1.70 1.66 2.25
N ASP A 89 0.89 0.60 2.22
CA ASP A 89 1.20 -0.70 2.82
C ASP A 89 1.74 -1.73 1.81
N ILE A 90 2.04 -1.31 0.57
CA ILE A 90 2.33 -2.20 -0.56
C ILE A 90 3.56 -3.09 -0.37
N CYS A 91 4.50 -2.69 0.50
CA CYS A 91 5.74 -3.43 0.74
C CYS A 91 5.76 -4.27 2.01
N HIS A 92 4.64 -4.37 2.73
CA HIS A 92 4.59 -5.26 3.88
C HIS A 92 4.69 -6.74 3.49
N ALA A 93 5.66 -7.41 4.11
CA ALA A 93 5.80 -8.86 4.05
C ALA A 93 4.73 -9.58 4.90
N PRO A 94 4.50 -10.89 4.65
CA PRO A 94 3.75 -11.75 5.55
C PRO A 94 4.25 -11.60 7.00
N TYR A 95 3.33 -11.56 7.97
CA TYR A 95 3.64 -11.33 9.40
C TYR A 95 4.25 -9.95 9.73
N SER A 96 4.43 -9.08 8.72
CA SER A 96 4.70 -7.65 8.82
C SER A 96 5.73 -7.27 9.90
N HIS A 97 5.37 -6.54 10.95
CA HIS A 97 6.29 -6.07 11.99
C HIS A 97 7.17 -7.16 12.60
N THR A 98 6.71 -8.43 12.61
CA THR A 98 7.53 -9.54 13.08
C THR A 98 8.74 -9.82 12.17
N LEU A 99 8.60 -9.61 10.86
CA LEU A 99 9.67 -9.77 9.87
C LEU A 99 10.31 -8.45 9.46
N GLU A 100 9.69 -7.32 9.76
CA GLU A 100 10.16 -6.00 9.36
C GLU A 100 11.57 -5.71 9.88
N GLY A 101 11.82 -5.93 11.18
CA GLY A 101 13.16 -5.74 11.75
C GLY A 101 14.22 -6.66 11.11
N ILE A 102 13.83 -7.88 10.71
CA ILE A 102 14.74 -8.81 10.01
C ILE A 102 14.98 -8.32 8.57
N MET A 103 13.94 -7.82 7.90
CA MET A 103 14.07 -7.26 6.56
C MET A 103 14.98 -6.04 6.57
N GLU A 104 14.75 -5.10 7.49
CA GLU A 104 15.58 -3.91 7.65
C GLU A 104 17.04 -4.27 7.99
N GLU A 105 17.26 -5.25 8.88
CA GLU A 105 18.62 -5.74 9.20
C GLU A 105 19.33 -6.34 7.97
N VAL A 106 18.60 -7.05 7.11
CA VAL A 106 19.17 -7.76 5.95
C VAL A 106 19.32 -6.87 4.72
N THR A 107 18.37 -5.97 4.46
CA THR A 107 18.35 -5.12 3.27
C THR A 107 18.94 -3.73 3.52
N GLY A 108 18.99 -3.29 4.79
CA GLY A 108 19.31 -1.92 5.17
C GLY A 108 18.25 -0.90 4.77
N LEU A 109 17.06 -1.36 4.34
CA LEU A 109 15.97 -0.53 3.87
C LEU A 109 14.74 -0.73 4.75
N ASP A 110 14.10 0.36 5.15
CA ASP A 110 12.80 0.31 5.81
C ASP A 110 11.67 -0.02 4.81
N HIS A 111 10.47 -0.27 5.32
CA HIS A 111 9.31 -0.60 4.48
C HIS A 111 8.91 0.54 3.52
N MET A 112 9.28 1.78 3.83
CA MET A 112 8.95 2.98 3.05
C MET A 112 9.87 3.09 1.83
N GLU A 113 11.16 2.89 2.01
CA GLU A 113 12.15 2.83 0.92
C GLU A 113 11.86 1.65 -0.01
N LEU A 114 11.44 0.51 0.56
CA LEU A 114 10.95 -0.61 -0.23
C LEU A 114 9.69 -0.22 -1.03
N ALA A 115 8.72 0.47 -0.41
CA ALA A 115 7.51 0.92 -1.11
C ALA A 115 7.84 1.81 -2.31
N ARG A 116 8.71 2.80 -2.11
CA ARG A 116 9.22 3.64 -3.21
C ARG A 116 9.89 2.81 -4.29
N ASN A 117 10.80 1.91 -3.92
CA ASN A 117 11.50 1.08 -4.90
C ASN A 117 10.54 0.18 -5.69
N LEU A 118 9.46 -0.29 -5.07
CA LEU A 118 8.45 -1.09 -5.76
C LEU A 118 7.60 -0.24 -6.71
N VAL A 119 7.17 0.96 -6.27
CA VAL A 119 6.40 1.91 -7.09
C VAL A 119 7.14 2.24 -8.39
N PHE A 120 8.45 2.52 -8.29
CA PHE A 120 9.32 2.83 -9.43
C PHE A 120 9.89 1.59 -10.14
N GLY A 121 9.43 0.37 -9.81
CA GLY A 121 9.85 -0.87 -10.49
C GLY A 121 11.32 -1.28 -10.28
N LYS A 122 12.01 -0.70 -9.30
CA LYS A 122 13.39 -1.04 -8.93
C LYS A 122 13.48 -2.39 -8.22
N ILE A 123 12.39 -2.82 -7.58
CA ILE A 123 12.22 -4.17 -7.02
C ILE A 123 10.93 -4.81 -7.56
N ARG A 124 10.86 -6.15 -7.52
CA ARG A 124 9.75 -6.94 -8.05
C ARG A 124 9.15 -7.83 -6.96
N THR A 125 7.86 -8.13 -7.06
CA THR A 125 7.17 -9.01 -6.08
C THR A 125 6.97 -10.45 -6.57
N PHE A 126 7.31 -10.71 -7.83
CA PHE A 126 7.24 -12.04 -8.46
C PHE A 126 8.64 -12.66 -8.64
N ARG A 127 8.67 -13.99 -8.80
CA ARG A 127 9.93 -14.75 -8.97
C ARG A 127 10.28 -14.83 -10.46
N GLU A 128 11.54 -15.16 -10.76
CA GLU A 128 12.02 -15.30 -12.13
C GLU A 128 11.21 -16.32 -12.96
N ARG A 129 10.72 -17.39 -12.33
CA ARG A 129 9.88 -18.40 -12.98
C ARG A 129 8.50 -17.89 -13.40
N ASP A 130 8.04 -16.78 -12.82
CA ASP A 130 6.73 -16.16 -13.09
C ASP A 130 6.89 -14.96 -14.04
N ARG A 131 8.08 -14.79 -14.64
CA ARG A 131 8.44 -13.66 -15.51
C ARG A 131 7.55 -13.62 -16.75
N ASP A 132 7.24 -14.75 -17.36
CA ASP A 132 6.37 -14.84 -18.54
C ASP A 132 4.95 -14.27 -18.32
N LEU A 133 4.51 -14.15 -17.07
CA LEU A 133 3.20 -13.61 -16.71
C LEU A 133 3.20 -12.10 -16.50
N PHE A 134 4.31 -11.52 -16.01
CA PHE A 134 4.35 -10.14 -15.50
C PHE A 134 5.47 -9.27 -16.11
N ASP A 135 6.39 -9.83 -16.90
CA ASP A 135 7.43 -9.03 -17.56
C ASP A 135 6.79 -8.17 -18.65
N GLY A 136 7.19 -6.89 -18.71
CA GLY A 136 6.63 -5.92 -19.65
C GLY A 136 5.34 -5.25 -19.18
N GLU A 137 4.84 -5.56 -17.96
CA GLU A 137 3.85 -4.69 -17.31
C GLU A 137 4.47 -3.32 -17.00
N GLU A 138 3.67 -2.28 -17.18
CA GLU A 138 3.98 -0.93 -16.72
C GLU A 138 4.16 -0.93 -15.19
N THR A 139 5.11 -0.13 -14.72
CA THR A 139 5.31 0.16 -13.31
C THR A 139 4.13 0.95 -12.74
N MET A 140 3.95 0.94 -11.41
CA MET A 140 2.90 1.76 -10.79
C MET A 140 3.16 3.25 -11.04
N ALA A 141 4.43 3.66 -11.11
CA ALA A 141 4.81 5.01 -11.50
C ALA A 141 4.31 5.36 -12.91
N GLU A 142 4.54 4.50 -13.90
CA GLU A 142 4.06 4.74 -15.27
C GLU A 142 2.52 4.81 -15.36
N VAL A 143 1.80 3.94 -14.64
CA VAL A 143 0.33 4.00 -14.57
C VAL A 143 -0.16 5.31 -13.95
N MET A 144 0.49 5.78 -12.88
CA MET A 144 0.16 7.05 -12.24
C MET A 144 0.45 8.24 -13.17
N GLU A 145 1.63 8.27 -13.80
CA GLU A 145 2.04 9.35 -14.71
C GLU A 145 1.12 9.45 -15.93
N ALA A 146 0.68 8.32 -16.49
CA ALA A 146 -0.25 8.27 -17.63
C ALA A 146 -1.58 8.97 -17.34
N GLU A 147 -2.00 9.01 -16.07
CA GLU A 147 -3.26 9.61 -15.61
C GLU A 147 -3.06 10.96 -14.89
N GLY A 148 -1.82 11.48 -14.89
CA GLY A 148 -1.47 12.79 -14.33
C GLY A 148 -1.30 12.81 -12.81
N ILE A 149 -1.05 11.66 -12.18
CA ILE A 149 -0.72 11.55 -10.75
C ILE A 149 0.80 11.54 -10.60
N ASP A 150 1.37 12.42 -9.77
CA ASP A 150 2.82 12.44 -9.55
C ASP A 150 3.26 11.29 -8.60
N PRO A 151 3.98 10.27 -9.11
CA PRO A 151 4.41 9.14 -8.29
C PRO A 151 5.42 9.54 -7.21
N GLN A 152 6.17 10.61 -7.42
CA GLN A 152 7.11 11.13 -6.43
C GLN A 152 6.34 11.77 -5.27
N ALA A 153 5.33 12.59 -5.55
CA ALA A 153 4.46 13.18 -4.54
C ALA A 153 3.72 12.11 -3.72
N VAL A 154 3.22 11.06 -4.38
CA VAL A 154 2.60 9.89 -3.72
C VAL A 154 3.59 9.21 -2.77
N CYS A 155 4.83 8.95 -3.22
CA CYS A 155 5.84 8.34 -2.36
C CYS A 155 6.24 9.25 -1.20
N ASP A 156 6.23 10.57 -1.40
CA ASP A 156 6.53 11.54 -0.35
C ASP A 156 5.41 11.59 0.69
N LEU A 157 4.14 11.51 0.28
CA LEU A 157 3.00 11.36 1.21
C LEU A 157 3.09 10.07 2.02
N ILE A 158 3.56 8.97 1.41
CA ILE A 158 3.81 7.73 2.14
C ILE A 158 4.96 7.94 3.14
N ALA A 159 6.02 8.66 2.75
CA ALA A 159 7.27 8.81 3.50
C ALA A 159 7.29 9.89 4.62
N TYR A 160 6.35 10.85 4.66
CA TYR A 160 6.51 12.07 5.46
C TYR A 160 5.79 12.03 6.84
N PRO A 161 6.40 12.53 7.93
CA PRO A 161 7.83 12.73 8.20
C PRO A 161 8.35 11.76 9.27
N GLU A 162 9.55 11.24 9.02
CA GLU A 162 10.48 10.69 10.01
C GLU A 162 9.82 9.96 11.20
N THR A 163 9.85 8.62 11.18
CA THR A 163 10.04 7.91 12.44
C THR A 163 11.37 8.39 13.02
N THR A 164 11.34 9.52 13.73
CA THR A 164 12.40 9.93 14.63
C THR A 164 12.75 8.68 15.42
N LYS A 165 14.05 8.38 15.48
CA LYS A 165 14.71 7.27 16.20
C LYS A 165 14.38 7.25 17.71
N ARG A 166 13.12 7.33 18.10
CA ARG A 166 12.62 7.49 19.47
C ARG A 166 11.65 6.42 19.91
N GLU A 167 11.02 5.68 18.99
CA GLU A 167 10.14 4.57 19.41
C GLU A 167 10.90 3.26 19.71
N SER A 168 12.11 3.09 19.19
CA SER A 168 12.97 1.94 19.52
C SER A 168 13.51 1.96 20.97
N ASP A 169 13.56 3.14 21.59
CA ASP A 169 14.08 3.31 22.97
C ASP A 169 13.01 3.02 24.04
N LEU A 170 11.76 2.74 23.65
CA LEU A 170 10.67 2.42 24.59
C LEU A 170 10.50 0.91 24.86
N LEU A 171 11.30 0.06 24.22
CA LEU A 171 11.27 -1.40 24.39
C LEU A 171 12.51 -1.98 25.09
N THR A 172 13.37 -1.14 25.66
CA THR A 172 14.35 -1.59 26.67
C THR A 172 13.61 -1.92 27.96
N PHE A 173 13.17 -3.16 28.08
CA PHE A 173 12.93 -3.76 29.39
C PHE A 173 14.28 -3.87 30.10
N GLU A 174 14.62 -2.86 30.90
CA GLU A 174 15.69 -2.97 31.90
C GLU A 174 15.35 -4.17 32.81
N ARG A 175 16.31 -5.09 32.92
CA ARG A 175 16.28 -6.22 33.86
C ARG A 175 16.70 -5.78 35.25
#